data_AF-A0ABD2T6M2-F1
#
_entry.id   AF-A0ABD2T6M2-F1
#
_cell.length_a   1.000
_cell.length_b   1.000
_cell.length_c   1.000
_cell.angle_alpha   90.00
_cell.angle_beta   90.00
_cell.angle_gamma   90.00
#
_symmetry.space_group_name_H-M   'P 1'
#
loop_
_entity.id
_entity.type
_entity.pdbx_description
1 polymer ?
#
loop_
_entity_poly.entity_id
_entity_poly.type
_entity_poly.pdbx_seq_one_letter_code
_entity_poly.pdbx_strand_id
1 'polypeptide(L)'
;MVWLSVETKLRCLDVHFQSTSAYLPAEAMFERLCLFYGFYVLQQEILVLYICGVLKKYDPFPFSLYSSYLVKVKLSNGTTFTAYTYAGELPSCAFGFNNHGVAFTLNSVPPCEEEIVGGAIGRNFVSRDLLEATSIEDALARIHSSEASVGHSYNLIDTRTRRILNVETASRNRISVHEIGEIPFFHANMYLHLQVKQAI
;
A
#
# COMPACT_ATOMS: atom_id res chain seq x y z
N MET A 1 -22.42 17.61 8.22
CA MET A 1 -22.55 16.63 9.32
C MET A 1 -22.37 15.24 8.72
N VAL A 2 -21.16 14.69 8.82
CA VAL A 2 -20.80 13.38 8.23
C VAL A 2 -20.88 12.35 9.34
N TRP A 3 -21.77 11.37 9.19
CA TRP A 3 -21.83 10.22 10.07
C TRP A 3 -20.75 9.22 9.65
N LEU A 4 -19.65 9.15 10.40
CA LEU A 4 -18.70 8.03 10.32
C LEU A 4 -19.27 6.87 11.13
N SER A 5 -19.82 5.86 10.45
CA SER A 5 -20.04 4.55 11.09
C SER A 5 -18.71 3.80 11.10
N VAL A 6 -18.15 3.59 12.29
CA VAL A 6 -16.95 2.78 12.51
C VAL A 6 -17.40 1.44 13.06
N GLU A 7 -17.64 0.47 12.18
CA GLU A 7 -17.87 -0.93 12.55
C GLU A 7 -16.72 -1.79 12.01
N THR A 8 -15.81 -2.19 12.90
CA THR A 8 -15.29 -3.56 13.12
C THR A 8 -13.89 -3.54 13.73
N LYS A 9 -13.76 -4.24 14.86
CA LYS A 9 -12.50 -4.62 15.49
C LYS A 9 -12.05 -5.91 14.81
N LEU A 10 -11.02 -5.86 13.96
CA LEU A 10 -10.41 -7.07 13.43
C LEU A 10 -9.73 -7.81 14.61
N ARG A 11 -10.33 -8.90 15.08
CA ARG A 11 -9.55 -9.96 15.72
C ARG A 11 -8.85 -10.71 14.59
N CYS A 12 -7.56 -10.96 14.76
CA CYS A 12 -6.76 -11.81 13.88
C CYS A 12 -7.57 -13.08 13.58
N LEU A 13 -8.02 -13.25 12.34
CA LEU A 13 -8.66 -14.49 11.90
C LEU A 13 -7.52 -15.46 11.66
N ASP A 14 -7.48 -16.54 12.44
CA ASP A 14 -6.66 -17.72 12.18
C ASP A 14 -7.04 -18.28 10.81
N VAL A 15 -6.24 -17.96 9.78
CA VAL A 15 -6.37 -18.58 8.46
C VAL A 15 -5.71 -19.95 8.55
N HIS A 16 -6.50 -20.98 8.81
CA HIS A 16 -6.07 -22.37 8.69
C HIS A 16 -5.83 -22.71 7.21
N PHE A 17 -4.56 -22.88 6.84
CA PHE A 17 -4.17 -23.57 5.61
C PHE A 17 -4.29 -25.08 5.84
N GLN A 18 -5.25 -25.73 5.17
CA GLN A 18 -5.21 -27.19 5.03
C GLN A 18 -4.21 -27.54 3.92
N SER A 19 -2.98 -27.90 4.30
CA SER A 19 -2.01 -28.50 3.38
C SER A 19 -2.37 -29.97 3.16
N THR A 20 -2.54 -30.39 1.90
CA THR A 20 -2.46 -31.82 1.57
C THR A 20 -1.02 -32.17 1.18
N SER A 21 -0.39 -32.95 2.07
CA SER A 21 0.71 -33.91 1.84
C SER A 21 2.02 -33.44 1.17
N ALA A 22 3.05 -33.17 1.98
CA ALA A 22 4.18 -34.10 2.23
C ALA A 22 5.33 -33.41 3.00
N TYR A 23 5.42 -33.74 4.29
CA TYR A 23 6.60 -33.79 5.18
C TYR A 23 7.82 -32.88 4.93
N LEU A 24 8.01 -31.90 5.84
CA LEU A 24 9.22 -31.69 6.66
C LEU A 24 8.81 -30.89 7.93
N PRO A 25 9.46 -31.10 9.10
CA PRO A 25 8.86 -30.85 10.42
C PRO A 25 8.79 -29.37 10.82
N ALA A 26 7.64 -28.98 11.34
CA ALA A 26 7.20 -27.60 11.58
C ALA A 26 7.79 -26.88 12.82
N GLU A 27 8.81 -27.45 13.48
CA GLU A 27 9.28 -26.94 14.78
C GLU A 27 10.62 -26.17 14.72
N ALA A 28 11.27 -26.07 13.56
CA ALA A 28 12.58 -25.40 13.43
C ALA A 28 12.58 -24.12 12.57
N MET A 29 11.43 -23.63 12.11
CA MET A 29 11.35 -22.43 11.25
C MET A 29 10.74 -21.21 11.97
N PHE A 30 10.87 -21.14 13.30
CA PHE A 30 10.24 -20.08 14.10
C PHE A 30 11.20 -18.98 14.60
N GLU A 31 12.51 -19.08 14.36
CA GLU A 31 13.48 -18.13 14.94
C GLU A 31 14.09 -17.08 13.98
N ARG A 32 13.81 -17.08 12.67
CA ARG A 32 14.39 -16.08 11.75
C ARG A 32 13.47 -15.71 10.59
N LEU A 33 12.29 -15.16 10.86
CA LEU A 33 11.51 -14.49 9.81
C LEU A 33 11.93 -13.01 9.72
N CYS A 34 12.69 -12.69 8.67
CA CYS A 34 12.81 -11.33 8.17
C CYS A 34 11.42 -10.82 7.75
N LEU A 35 11.11 -9.57 8.14
CA LEU A 35 9.85 -8.90 7.82
C LEU A 35 9.83 -8.55 6.34
N PHE A 36 8.86 -9.07 5.60
CA PHE A 36 8.63 -8.71 4.20
C PHE A 36 7.27 -8.05 4.05
N TYR A 37 7.25 -6.77 3.65
CA TYR A 37 6.08 -6.12 3.08
C TYR A 37 6.12 -6.42 1.57
N GLY A 38 5.35 -7.41 1.13
CA GLY A 38 5.42 -7.93 -0.23
C GLY A 38 4.04 -8.10 -0.85
N PHE A 39 3.86 -7.60 -2.06
CA PHE A 39 2.71 -7.90 -2.91
C PHE A 39 3.12 -8.95 -3.94
N TYR A 40 2.31 -10.01 -4.10
CA TYR A 40 2.56 -11.07 -5.07
C TYR A 40 1.43 -11.07 -6.10
N VAL A 41 1.73 -10.71 -7.35
CA VAL A 41 0.81 -10.96 -8.47
C VAL A 41 1.15 -12.30 -9.08
N LEU A 42 0.29 -13.31 -8.89
CA LEU A 42 0.41 -14.61 -9.54
C LEU A 42 -0.60 -14.69 -10.68
N GLN A 43 -0.11 -14.79 -11.93
CA GLN A 43 -0.90 -15.22 -13.09
C GLN A 43 -2.27 -14.55 -13.26
N GLN A 44 -2.34 -13.21 -13.20
CA GLN A 44 -3.59 -12.44 -13.36
C GLN A 44 -4.70 -12.75 -12.33
N GLU A 45 -4.41 -13.54 -11.29
CA GLU A 45 -5.20 -13.62 -10.08
C GLU A 45 -4.61 -12.63 -9.06
N ILE A 46 -5.43 -11.67 -8.63
CA ILE A 46 -5.02 -10.66 -7.63
C ILE A 46 -5.00 -11.36 -6.27
N LEU A 47 -3.91 -12.04 -5.96
CA LEU A 47 -3.65 -12.54 -4.61
C LEU A 47 -2.95 -11.43 -3.81
N VAL A 48 -3.73 -10.55 -3.17
CA VAL A 48 -3.18 -9.59 -2.21
C VAL A 48 -2.76 -10.33 -0.95
N LEU A 49 -1.57 -10.93 -0.96
CA LEU A 49 -1.00 -11.56 0.23
C LEU A 49 -0.38 -10.47 1.12
N TYR A 50 -1.21 -9.75 1.87
CA TYR A 50 -0.74 -8.82 2.89
C TYR A 50 -0.37 -9.60 4.16
N ILE A 51 0.90 -10.02 4.28
CA ILE A 51 1.42 -10.54 5.55
C ILE A 51 1.72 -9.34 6.45
N CYS A 52 0.79 -9.01 7.34
CA CYS A 52 0.99 -8.00 8.38
C CYS A 52 1.88 -8.57 9.49
N GLY A 53 3.19 -8.57 9.27
CA GLY A 53 4.18 -8.71 10.34
C GLY A 53 4.61 -7.34 10.82
N VAL A 54 3.97 -6.80 11.87
CA VAL A 54 4.47 -5.58 12.52
C VAL A 54 5.59 -5.97 13.49
N LEU A 55 6.84 -5.85 13.04
CA LEU A 55 7.97 -5.66 13.94
C LEU A 55 8.81 -4.50 13.40
N LYS A 56 8.38 -3.25 13.62
CA LYS A 56 9.30 -2.12 13.45
C LYS A 56 10.34 -2.19 14.58
N LYS A 57 11.53 -2.70 14.26
CA LYS A 57 12.72 -2.50 15.09
C LYS A 57 13.17 -1.06 14.86
N TYR A 58 12.84 -0.19 15.83
CA TYR A 58 13.18 1.24 15.93
C TYR A 58 12.34 2.22 15.09
N ASP A 59 11.21 2.66 15.65
CA ASP A 59 10.69 4.02 15.46
C ASP A 59 10.64 4.68 16.86
N PRO A 60 11.17 5.89 17.07
CA PRO A 60 11.27 6.51 18.40
C PRO A 60 9.97 7.20 18.84
N PHE A 61 8.81 6.73 18.39
CA PHE A 61 7.51 7.24 18.87
C PHE A 61 7.03 6.39 20.06
N PRO A 62 7.08 6.92 21.29
CA PRO A 62 6.65 6.18 22.46
C PRO A 62 5.12 6.14 22.49
N PHE A 63 4.56 4.94 22.67
CA PHE A 63 3.19 4.71 23.11
C PHE A 63 2.05 5.24 22.22
N SER A 64 1.84 4.59 21.08
CA SER A 64 0.48 4.29 20.63
C SER A 64 0.40 2.80 20.36
N LEU A 65 -0.43 2.06 21.11
CA LEU A 65 -0.86 0.73 20.71
C LEU A 65 -1.57 0.90 19.36
N TYR A 66 -0.84 0.67 18.26
CA TYR A 66 -1.31 0.86 16.89
C TYR A 66 -2.53 -0.03 16.62
N SER A 67 -3.70 0.47 16.98
CA SER A 67 -4.96 -0.17 16.62
C SER A 67 -5.11 0.01 15.12
N SER A 68 -5.21 -1.12 14.44
CA SER A 68 -5.38 -1.17 12.99
C SER A 68 -6.85 -1.33 12.68
N TYR A 69 -7.33 -0.59 11.70
CA TYR A 69 -8.73 -0.57 11.31
C TYR A 69 -8.85 -0.79 9.81
N LEU A 70 -9.92 -1.48 9.43
CA LEU A 70 -10.43 -1.45 8.08
C LEU A 70 -11.65 -0.53 8.09
N VAL A 71 -11.55 0.60 7.41
CA VAL A 71 -12.64 1.58 7.37
C VAL A 71 -13.39 1.43 6.06
N LYS A 72 -14.72 1.50 6.11
CA LYS A 72 -15.59 1.63 4.94
C LYS A 72 -16.27 3.00 4.99
N VAL A 73 -16.09 3.78 3.94
CA VAL A 73 -16.58 5.17 3.88
C VAL A 73 -17.48 5.33 2.68
N LYS A 74 -18.55 6.12 2.85
CA LYS A 74 -19.43 6.58 1.78
C LYS A 74 -19.43 8.11 1.77
N LEU A 75 -19.01 8.68 0.64
CA LEU A 75 -18.96 10.11 0.41
C LEU A 75 -20.31 10.63 -0.12
N SER A 76 -20.54 11.94 -0.02
CA SER A 76 -21.77 12.59 -0.47
C SER A 76 -21.96 12.52 -1.98
N ASN A 77 -20.88 12.45 -2.76
CA ASN A 77 -20.89 12.27 -4.21
C ASN A 77 -21.22 10.82 -4.64
N GLY A 78 -21.46 9.90 -3.70
CA GLY A 78 -21.77 8.50 -3.98
C GLY A 78 -20.56 7.58 -4.08
N THR A 79 -19.33 8.11 -4.08
CA THR A 79 -18.11 7.27 -4.01
C THR A 79 -18.05 6.55 -2.67
N THR A 80 -17.75 5.25 -2.72
CA THR A 80 -17.49 4.44 -1.53
C THR A 80 -16.13 3.80 -1.62
N PHE A 81 -15.39 3.79 -0.53
CA PHE A 81 -14.09 3.13 -0.47
C PHE A 81 -13.92 2.32 0.81
N THR A 82 -13.01 1.36 0.74
CA THR A 82 -12.50 0.60 1.88
C THR A 82 -10.99 0.74 1.94
N ALA A 83 -10.45 1.03 3.12
CA ALA A 83 -9.01 1.25 3.30
C ALA A 83 -8.53 0.76 4.66
N TYR A 84 -7.28 0.28 4.68
CA TYR A 84 -6.57 -0.01 5.92
C TYR A 84 -5.96 1.27 6.49
N THR A 85 -6.07 1.46 7.80
CA THR A 85 -5.47 2.61 8.49
C THR A 85 -5.11 2.30 9.93
N TYR A 86 -4.14 3.04 10.47
CA TYR A 86 -3.89 3.10 11.90
C TYR A 86 -4.77 4.18 12.56
N ALA A 87 -5.07 4.00 13.84
CA ALA A 87 -5.75 5.02 14.64
C ALA A 87 -5.02 6.37 14.53
N GLY A 88 -5.73 7.41 14.14
CA GLY A 88 -5.19 8.78 14.01
C GLY A 88 -4.56 9.11 12.65
N GLU A 89 -4.47 8.16 11.72
CA GLU A 89 -4.01 8.42 10.35
C GLU A 89 -5.16 8.61 9.35
N LEU A 90 -4.89 9.35 8.27
CA LEU A 90 -5.78 9.39 7.12
C LEU A 90 -5.98 7.97 6.55
N PRO A 91 -7.19 7.61 6.10
CA PRO A 91 -7.42 6.33 5.46
C PRO A 91 -6.43 6.05 4.33
N SER A 92 -5.86 4.84 4.34
CA SER A 92 -4.84 4.32 3.41
C SER A 92 -3.38 4.62 3.80
N CYS A 93 -2.85 3.82 4.73
CA CYS A 93 -1.41 3.75 5.03
C CYS A 93 -0.72 2.49 4.44
N ALA A 94 -1.49 1.59 3.83
CA ALA A 94 -1.00 0.35 3.23
C ALA A 94 -1.74 -0.04 1.95
N PHE A 95 -3.07 -0.07 1.99
CA PHE A 95 -3.90 -0.40 0.83
C PHE A 95 -5.30 0.20 0.92
N GLY A 96 -5.96 0.28 -0.24
CA GLY A 96 -7.37 0.61 -0.32
C GLY A 96 -7.96 0.35 -1.70
N PHE A 97 -9.29 0.41 -1.78
CA PHE A 97 -10.04 0.24 -3.02
C PHE A 97 -11.40 0.95 -2.96
N ASN A 98 -11.99 1.23 -4.11
CA ASN A 98 -13.27 1.94 -4.21
C ASN A 98 -14.27 1.28 -5.17
N ASN A 99 -15.50 1.83 -5.22
CA ASN A 99 -16.57 1.34 -6.09
C ASN A 99 -16.40 1.67 -7.57
N HIS A 100 -15.38 2.45 -7.95
CA HIS A 100 -15.03 2.71 -9.35
C HIS A 100 -14.16 1.61 -9.95
N GLY A 101 -13.74 0.63 -9.14
CA GLY A 101 -12.90 -0.46 -9.59
C GLY A 101 -11.40 -0.16 -9.50
N VAL A 102 -11.02 0.93 -8.82
CA VAL A 102 -9.63 1.26 -8.52
C VAL A 102 -9.26 0.64 -7.17
N ALA A 103 -8.17 -0.13 -7.16
CA ALA A 103 -7.52 -0.65 -5.97
C ALA A 103 -6.04 -0.31 -5.99
N PHE A 104 -5.40 -0.25 -4.82
CA PHE A 104 -3.97 -0.01 -4.76
C PHE A 104 -3.32 -0.51 -3.47
N THR A 105 -2.02 -0.80 -3.56
CA THR A 105 -1.13 -1.03 -2.42
C THR A 105 0.04 -0.07 -2.43
N LEU A 106 0.67 0.08 -1.27
CA LEU A 106 1.63 1.13 -0.97
C LEU A 106 2.92 0.56 -0.38
N ASN A 107 4.07 0.98 -0.90
CA ASN A 107 5.37 0.69 -0.32
C ASN A 107 6.13 2.02 -0.12
N SER A 108 6.60 2.26 1.11
CA SER A 108 7.51 3.38 1.37
C SER A 108 8.88 3.08 0.76
N VAL A 109 9.40 3.98 -0.08
CA VAL A 109 10.74 3.88 -0.68
C VAL A 109 11.56 5.10 -0.26
N PRO A 110 12.10 5.13 0.98
CA PRO A 110 12.70 6.33 1.54
C PRO A 110 13.96 6.72 0.75
N PRO A 111 14.02 7.94 0.19
CA PRO A 111 15.21 8.43 -0.45
C PRO A 111 16.20 8.99 0.59
N CYS A 112 17.45 9.25 0.21
CA CYS A 112 18.41 9.97 1.06
C CYS A 112 17.93 11.41 1.33
N GLU A 113 18.43 12.03 2.40
CA GLU A 113 18.03 13.39 2.79
C GLU A 113 18.27 14.41 1.67
N GLU A 114 19.37 14.28 0.92
CA GLU A 114 19.70 15.15 -0.23
C GLU A 114 18.68 15.10 -1.38
N GLU A 115 17.89 14.03 -1.44
CA GLU A 115 16.87 13.80 -2.46
C GLU A 115 15.49 14.36 -2.07
N ILE A 116 15.30 14.70 -0.78
CA ILE A 116 14.04 15.19 -0.22
C ILE A 116 13.94 16.70 -0.39
N VAL A 117 12.79 17.17 -0.87
CA VAL A 117 12.46 18.60 -0.95
C VAL A 117 11.23 18.86 -0.07
N GLY A 118 11.41 19.69 0.96
CA GLY A 118 10.32 20.11 1.84
C GLY A 118 9.32 21.04 1.14
N GLY A 119 8.09 21.09 1.65
CA GLY A 119 7.01 21.96 1.13
C GLY A 119 6.05 21.29 0.14
N ALA A 120 6.34 20.07 -0.27
CA ALA A 120 5.54 19.26 -1.19
C ALA A 120 4.51 18.36 -0.45
N ILE A 121 3.61 17.67 -1.17
CA ILE A 121 2.52 16.91 -0.54
C ILE A 121 3.05 15.64 0.14
N GLY A 122 2.58 15.37 1.35
CA GLY A 122 2.92 14.16 2.10
C GLY A 122 2.20 12.92 1.55
N ARG A 123 2.87 11.77 1.53
CA ARG A 123 2.35 10.51 0.95
C ARG A 123 0.93 10.13 1.42
N ASN A 124 0.60 10.38 2.69
CA ASN A 124 -0.71 10.01 3.27
C ASN A 124 -1.87 10.85 2.69
N PHE A 125 -1.59 12.07 2.21
CA PHE A 125 -2.58 12.88 1.51
C PHE A 125 -2.78 12.36 0.08
N VAL A 126 -1.70 11.96 -0.58
CA VAL A 126 -1.76 11.35 -1.91
C VAL A 126 -2.55 10.04 -1.86
N SER A 127 -2.20 9.11 -0.96
CA SER A 127 -2.91 7.83 -0.84
C SER A 127 -4.37 8.00 -0.45
N ARG A 128 -4.70 9.02 0.35
CA ARG A 128 -6.08 9.35 0.67
C ARG A 128 -6.85 9.84 -0.57
N ASP A 129 -6.25 10.71 -1.37
CA ASP A 129 -6.86 11.22 -2.60
C ASP A 129 -7.10 10.09 -3.63
N LEU A 130 -6.21 9.09 -3.69
CA LEU A 130 -6.37 7.91 -4.55
C LEU A 130 -7.64 7.10 -4.27
N LEU A 131 -8.17 7.12 -3.05
CA LEU A 131 -9.43 6.42 -2.72
C LEU A 131 -10.64 7.00 -3.48
N GLU A 132 -10.52 8.22 -3.99
CA GLU A 132 -11.58 8.91 -4.74
C GLU A 132 -11.36 8.85 -6.26
N ALA A 133 -10.31 8.15 -6.73
CA ALA A 133 -10.03 7.98 -8.15
C ALA A 133 -11.12 7.21 -8.89
N THR A 134 -11.48 7.67 -10.08
CA THR A 134 -12.58 7.12 -10.90
C THR A 134 -12.12 6.15 -11.98
N SER A 135 -10.82 6.14 -12.28
CA SER A 135 -10.15 5.16 -13.13
C SER A 135 -8.67 5.05 -12.76
N ILE A 136 -7.94 4.11 -13.35
CA ILE A 136 -6.49 4.00 -13.16
C ILE A 136 -5.75 5.21 -13.76
N GLU A 137 -6.27 5.80 -14.83
CA GLU A 137 -5.75 7.04 -15.42
C GLU A 137 -5.99 8.25 -14.50
N ASP A 138 -7.16 8.35 -13.86
CA ASP A 138 -7.44 9.38 -12.84
C ASP A 138 -6.51 9.20 -11.63
N ALA A 139 -6.31 7.96 -11.17
CA ALA A 139 -5.35 7.65 -10.11
C ALA A 139 -3.93 8.11 -10.50
N LEU A 140 -3.49 7.82 -11.72
CA LEU A 140 -2.18 8.23 -12.22
C LEU A 140 -2.05 9.76 -12.29
N ALA A 141 -3.08 10.45 -12.79
CA ALA A 141 -3.13 11.92 -12.85
C ALA A 141 -3.00 12.56 -11.45
N ARG A 142 -3.68 12.00 -10.45
CA ARG A 142 -3.59 12.44 -9.05
C ARG A 142 -2.18 12.29 -8.49
N ILE A 143 -1.53 11.15 -8.73
CA ILE A 143 -0.12 10.94 -8.33
C ILE A 143 0.77 12.00 -8.99
N HIS A 144 0.65 12.20 -10.31
CA HIS A 144 1.44 13.20 -11.03
C HIS A 144 1.24 14.62 -10.49
N SER A 145 0.00 15.00 -10.18
CA SER A 145 -0.33 16.35 -9.70
C SER A 145 0.10 16.62 -8.26
N SER A 146 0.39 15.57 -7.50
CA SER A 146 0.63 15.69 -6.07
C SER A 146 1.96 16.33 -5.70
N GLU A 147 2.94 16.39 -6.59
CA GLU A 147 4.30 16.84 -6.29
C GLU A 147 4.81 16.20 -4.98
N ALA A 148 5.00 14.88 -4.96
CA ALA A 148 5.29 14.14 -3.73
C ALA A 148 6.56 14.64 -3.00
N SER A 149 6.46 14.86 -1.68
CA SER A 149 7.59 15.34 -0.87
C SER A 149 8.62 14.27 -0.57
N VAL A 150 8.21 13.00 -0.52
CA VAL A 150 9.04 11.84 -0.19
C VAL A 150 8.75 10.69 -1.14
N GLY A 151 9.66 9.72 -1.16
CA GLY A 151 9.56 8.55 -2.01
C GLY A 151 8.40 7.61 -1.69
N HIS A 152 7.69 7.17 -2.72
CA HIS A 152 6.65 6.16 -2.58
C HIS A 152 6.49 5.29 -3.82
N SER A 153 6.04 4.05 -3.62
CA SER A 153 5.66 3.13 -4.67
C SER A 153 4.18 2.76 -4.52
N TYR A 154 3.45 2.85 -5.62
CA TYR A 154 2.02 2.58 -5.72
C TYR A 154 1.82 1.44 -6.71
N ASN A 155 1.26 0.31 -6.27
CA ASN A 155 0.74 -0.70 -7.19
C ASN A 155 -0.72 -0.36 -7.45
N LEU A 156 -1.01 0.35 -8.55
CA LEU A 156 -2.35 0.67 -8.99
C LEU A 156 -2.97 -0.51 -9.74
N ILE A 157 -4.23 -0.80 -9.46
CA ILE A 157 -4.96 -1.94 -9.99
C ILE A 157 -6.30 -1.45 -10.51
N ASP A 158 -6.58 -1.70 -11.78
CA ASP A 158 -7.92 -1.63 -12.35
C ASP A 158 -8.54 -3.03 -12.28
N THR A 159 -9.46 -3.22 -11.35
CA THR A 159 -10.14 -4.50 -11.13
C THR A 159 -11.08 -4.91 -12.28
N ARG A 160 -11.49 -3.97 -13.13
CA ARG A 160 -12.39 -4.24 -14.26
C ARG A 160 -11.62 -4.75 -15.47
N THR A 161 -10.52 -4.09 -15.80
CA THR A 161 -9.67 -4.45 -16.94
C THR A 161 -8.53 -5.40 -16.57
N ARG A 162 -8.30 -5.62 -15.27
CA ARG A 162 -7.18 -6.37 -14.70
C ARG A 162 -5.80 -5.77 -15.05
N ARG A 163 -5.77 -4.48 -15.38
CA ARG A 163 -4.52 -3.74 -15.60
C ARG A 163 -3.87 -3.41 -14.26
N ILE A 164 -2.55 -3.54 -14.20
CA ILE A 164 -1.76 -3.23 -13.01
C ILE A 164 -0.60 -2.33 -13.43
N LEU A 165 -0.41 -1.23 -12.71
CA LEU A 165 0.71 -0.32 -12.87
C LEU A 165 1.49 -0.25 -11.56
N ASN A 166 2.81 -0.40 -11.61
CA ASN A 166 3.67 0.08 -10.54
C ASN A 166 4.10 1.52 -10.85
N VAL A 167 3.91 2.42 -9.88
CA VAL A 167 4.26 3.83 -10.01
C VAL A 167 5.19 4.19 -8.87
N GLU A 168 6.40 4.63 -9.21
CA GLU A 168 7.36 5.14 -8.23
C GLU A 168 7.43 6.65 -8.32
N THR A 169 7.39 7.32 -7.17
CA THR A 169 7.53 8.78 -7.07
C THR A 169 8.68 9.15 -6.17
N ALA A 170 9.24 10.33 -6.43
CA ALA A 170 10.17 11.01 -5.55
C ALA A 170 10.00 12.53 -5.69
N SER A 171 10.63 13.29 -4.79
CA SER A 171 10.63 14.76 -4.85
C SER A 171 11.15 15.29 -6.19
N ARG A 172 10.83 16.56 -6.48
CA ARG A 172 11.14 17.23 -7.75
C ARG A 172 10.35 16.66 -8.94
N ASN A 173 9.10 16.25 -8.70
CA ASN A 173 8.18 15.70 -9.70
C ASN A 173 8.76 14.52 -10.49
N ARG A 174 9.61 13.73 -9.84
CA ARG A 174 10.18 12.52 -10.43
C ARG A 174 9.20 11.39 -10.27
N ILE A 175 8.88 10.75 -11.40
CA ILE A 175 7.90 9.69 -11.47
C ILE A 175 8.32 8.68 -12.53
N SER A 176 8.15 7.40 -12.21
CA SER A 176 8.32 6.29 -13.13
C SER A 176 7.05 5.45 -13.10
N VAL A 177 6.57 5.04 -14.27
CA VAL A 177 5.37 4.22 -14.43
C VAL A 177 5.77 2.96 -15.18
N HIS A 178 5.48 1.81 -14.60
CA HIS A 178 5.76 0.50 -15.16
C HIS A 178 4.47 -0.33 -15.21
N GLU A 179 4.00 -0.66 -16.42
CA GLU A 179 2.85 -1.55 -16.59
C GLU A 179 3.28 -3.01 -16.38
N ILE A 180 2.55 -3.71 -15.51
CA ILE A 180 2.84 -5.08 -15.15
C ILE A 180 2.16 -6.01 -16.16
N GLY A 181 2.97 -6.76 -16.88
CA GLY A 181 2.51 -7.76 -17.85
C GLY A 181 2.18 -9.11 -17.21
N GLU A 182 2.37 -10.19 -17.97
CA GLU A 182 2.04 -11.55 -17.54
C GLU A 182 2.99 -12.14 -16.49
N ILE A 183 4.21 -11.59 -16.40
CA ILE A 183 5.24 -12.05 -15.49
C ILE A 183 4.94 -11.50 -14.08
N PRO A 184 4.95 -12.34 -13.03
CA PRO A 184 4.82 -11.90 -11.66
C PRO A 184 5.77 -10.75 -11.32
N PHE A 185 5.21 -9.71 -10.71
CA PHE A 185 5.95 -8.54 -10.28
C PHE A 185 5.91 -8.40 -8.76
N PHE A 186 7.02 -7.96 -8.20
CA PHE A 186 7.21 -7.76 -6.78
C PHE A 186 7.84 -6.39 -6.54
N HIS A 187 7.27 -5.65 -5.59
CA HIS A 187 7.80 -4.37 -5.15
C HIS A 187 7.84 -4.33 -3.62
N ALA A 188 8.90 -3.76 -3.07
CA ALA A 188 9.13 -3.63 -1.64
C ALA A 188 9.67 -2.22 -1.33
N ASN A 189 10.39 -2.05 -0.23
CA ASN A 189 10.84 -0.73 0.21
C ASN A 189 12.07 -0.18 -0.55
N MET A 190 12.26 -0.61 -1.80
CA MET A 190 13.35 -0.17 -2.69
C MET A 190 12.82 0.31 -4.04
N TYR A 191 13.44 1.35 -4.61
CA TYR A 191 13.18 1.72 -6.00
C TYR A 191 13.71 0.65 -6.96
N LEU A 192 12.92 0.33 -7.97
CA LEU A 192 13.25 -0.60 -9.05
C LEU A 192 13.42 0.10 -10.39
N HIS A 193 12.66 1.18 -10.62
CA HIS A 193 12.57 1.83 -11.93
C HIS A 193 13.09 3.27 -11.89
N LEU A 194 12.83 4.00 -10.81
CA LEU A 194 13.23 5.37 -10.60
C LEU A 194 14.63 5.44 -9.97
N GLN A 195 15.54 6.15 -10.64
CA GLN A 195 16.91 6.31 -10.14
C GLN A 195 16.95 7.40 -9.06
N VAL A 196 16.87 6.98 -7.80
CA VAL A 196 16.92 7.86 -6.63
C VAL A 196 17.83 7.24 -5.58
N LYS A 197 18.74 8.04 -5.03
CA LYS A 197 19.61 7.59 -3.94
C LYS A 197 18.76 7.28 -2.70
N GLN A 198 18.86 6.07 -2.14
CA GLN A 198 18.12 5.67 -0.94
C GLN A 198 18.98 5.63 0.30
N ALA A 199 18.37 5.97 1.44
CA ALA A 199 18.95 5.68 2.75
C ALA A 199 18.80 4.16 2.98
N ILE A 200 19.93 3.45 2.94
CA ILE A 200 20.01 2.01 3.19
C ILE A 200 20.02 1.75 4.69
#